data_AF-A0AAW7MGA0-F1
#
_entry.id   AF-A0AAW7MGA0-F1
#
_cell.length_a   1.000
_cell.length_b   1.000
_cell.length_c   1.000
_cell.angle_alpha   90.00
_cell.angle_beta   90.00
_cell.angle_gamma   90.00
#
_symmetry.space_group_name_H-M   'P 1'
#
loop_
_entity.id
_entity.type
_entity.pdbx_description
1 polymer ?
#
loop_
_entity_poly.entity_id
_entity_poly.type
_entity_poly.pdbx_seq_one_letter_code
_entity_poly.pdbx_strand_id
1 'polypeptide(L)' 'MEMINHTVINLIIFVLAVYVGYHVVWNVTPALHTPLMAVTNAISAIVIVGAMLAAGLTEGALGKTMGVVAVALAAV' A
#
# COMPACT_ATOMS: atom_id res chain seq x y z
N MET A 1 -20.89 0.44 -23.16
CA MET A 1 -19.58 0.72 -22.53
C MET A 1 -18.90 -0.62 -22.42
N GLU A 2 -17.94 -0.90 -23.29
CA GLU A 2 -17.24 -2.19 -23.34
C GLU A 2 -16.63 -2.47 -21.95
N MET A 3 -16.87 -3.67 -21.43
CA MET A 3 -16.42 -4.07 -20.10
C MET A 3 -14.91 -4.33 -20.18
N ILE A 4 -14.11 -3.27 -20.07
CA ILE A 4 -12.66 -3.37 -19.99
C ILE A 4 -12.32 -4.25 -18.78
N ASN A 5 -11.45 -5.24 -18.99
CA ASN A 5 -11.05 -6.17 -17.95
C ASN A 5 -10.44 -5.43 -16.74
N HIS A 6 -10.90 -5.73 -15.53
CA HIS A 6 -10.42 -5.11 -14.28
C HIS A 6 -8.91 -5.23 -14.09
N THR A 7 -8.29 -6.33 -14.51
CA THR A 7 -6.84 -6.50 -14.47
C THR A 7 -6.14 -5.47 -15.34
N VAL A 8 -6.68 -5.17 -16.52
CA VAL A 8 -6.13 -4.15 -17.43
C VAL A 8 -6.25 -2.77 -16.80
N ILE A 9 -7.40 -2.45 -16.20
CA ILE A 9 -7.60 -1.17 -15.48
C ILE A 9 -6.61 -1.04 -14.31
N ASN A 10 -6.47 -2.07 -13.48
CA ASN A 10 -5.54 -2.05 -12.34
C ASN A 10 -4.08 -1.93 -12.79
N LEU A 11 -3.72 -2.56 -13.90
CA LEU A 11 -2.38 -2.43 -14.49
C LEU A 11 -2.13 -1.00 -14.99
N ILE A 12 -3.12 -0.37 -15.65
CA ILE A 12 -3.03 1.04 -16.06
C ILE A 12 -2.86 1.94 -14.82
N ILE A 13 -3.67 1.74 -13.77
CA ILE A 13 -3.55 2.49 -12.52
C ILE A 13 -2.16 2.31 -11.91
N PHE A 14 -1.65 1.07 -11.86
CA PHE A 14 -0.32 0.77 -11.34
C PHE A 14 0.78 1.52 -12.09
N VAL A 15 0.80 1.43 -13.43
CA VAL A 15 1.82 2.10 -14.26
C VAL A 15 1.74 3.62 -14.14
N LEU A 16 0.53 4.19 -14.16
CA LEU A 16 0.34 5.63 -14.00
C LEU A 16 0.72 6.12 -12.59
N ALA A 17 0.45 5.34 -11.55
CA ALA A 17 0.84 5.67 -10.19
C ALA A 17 2.37 5.71 -10.02
N VAL A 18 3.11 4.76 -10.63
CA VAL A 18 4.58 4.77 -10.64
C VAL A 18 5.12 6.01 -11.36
N TYR A 19 4.54 6.34 -12.53
CA TYR A 19 4.93 7.52 -13.29
C TYR A 19 4.74 8.83 -12.49
N VAL A 20 3.58 9.00 -11.85
CA VAL A 20 3.31 10.15 -10.99
C VAL A 20 4.27 10.19 -9.80
N GLY A 21 4.46 9.07 -9.12
CA GLY A 21 5.36 8.98 -7.96
C GLY A 21 6.78 9.41 -8.29
N TYR A 22 7.32 8.96 -9.43
CA TYR A 22 8.64 9.36 -9.91
C TYR A 22 8.74 10.88 -10.10
N HIS A 23 7.80 11.49 -10.81
CA HIS A 23 7.83 12.93 -11.09
C HIS A 23 7.63 13.79 -9.84
N VAL A 24 6.89 13.29 -8.83
CA VAL A 24 6.69 13.99 -7.56
C VAL A 24 7.98 14.08 -6.74
N VAL A 25 8.84 13.05 -6.78
CA VAL A 25 10.05 13.00 -5.94
C VAL A 25 11.34 13.42 -6.66
N TRP A 26 11.32 13.58 -7.99
CA TRP A 26 12.52 13.75 -8.84
C TRP A 26 13.39 14.99 -8.53
N ASN A 27 12.86 16.02 -7.87
CA ASN A 27 13.58 17.28 -7.60
C ASN A 27 13.34 17.81 -6.17
N VAL A 28 13.34 16.92 -5.17
CA VAL A 28 13.21 17.36 -3.78
C VAL A 28 14.48 18.05 -3.28
N THR A 29 14.34 19.03 -2.40
CA THR A 29 15.48 19.71 -1.78
C THR A 29 16.30 18.72 -0.92
N PRO A 30 17.64 18.76 -0.90
CA PRO A 30 18.45 17.80 -0.14
C PRO A 30 18.13 17.72 1.36
N ALA A 31 17.74 18.84 1.97
CA ALA A 31 17.28 18.89 3.36
C ALA A 31 16.04 18.03 3.63
N LEU A 32 15.29 17.67 2.58
CA LEU A 32 14.06 16.90 2.67
C LEU A 32 14.24 15.40 2.44
N HIS A 33 15.42 14.89 2.11
CA HIS A 33 15.58 13.45 1.85
C HIS A 33 15.24 12.58 3.07
N THR A 34 15.71 12.98 4.26
CA THR A 34 15.40 12.28 5.52
C THR A 34 13.92 12.37 5.91
N PRO A 35 13.28 13.57 5.95
CA PRO A 35 11.84 13.62 6.22
C PRO A 35 11.00 12.97 5.12
N LEU A 36 11.42 13.00 3.85
CA LEU A 36 10.74 12.29 2.76
C LEU A 36 10.78 10.77 2.97
N MET A 37 11.92 10.24 3.41
CA MET A 37 12.04 8.82 3.78
C MET A 37 11.10 8.45 4.94
N ALA A 38 10.95 9.33 5.93
CA ALA A 38 10.01 9.12 7.02
C ALA A 38 8.55 9.13 6.53
N VAL A 39 8.20 10.04 5.62
CA VAL A 39 6.84 10.12 5.05
C VAL A 39 6.53 8.91 4.17
N THR A 40 7.46 8.43 3.35
CA THR A 40 7.20 7.22 2.53
C THR A 40 7.09 5.95 3.39
N ASN A 41 7.79 5.89 4.52
CA ASN A 41 7.57 4.85 5.53
C ASN A 41 6.14 4.93 6.10
N ALA A 42 5.70 6.11 6.53
CA ALA A 42 4.34 6.31 7.03
C ALA A 42 3.25 5.96 6.00
N ILE A 43 3.46 6.28 4.71
CA ILE A 43 2.52 5.90 3.63
C ILE A 43 2.47 4.39 3.44
N SER A 44 3.61 3.69 3.59
CA SER A 44 3.66 2.23 3.44
C SER A 44 2.82 1.48 4.49
N ALA A 45 2.48 2.12 5.61
CA ALA A 45 1.57 1.57 6.63
C ALA A 45 0.15 1.30 6.11
N ILE A 46 -0.20 1.73 4.89
CA ILE A 46 -1.46 1.38 4.21
C ILE A 46 -1.72 -0.14 4.12
N VAL A 47 -0.67 -0.97 4.27
CA VAL A 47 -0.78 -2.44 4.41
C VAL A 47 -1.75 -2.85 5.53
N ILE A 48 -1.98 -2.00 6.53
CA ILE A 48 -2.96 -2.21 7.60
C ILE A 48 -4.37 -2.51 7.06
N VAL A 49 -4.77 -1.92 5.92
CA VAL A 49 -6.07 -2.17 5.29
C VAL A 49 -6.21 -3.63 4.88
N GLY A 50 -5.18 -4.19 4.25
CA GLY A 50 -5.14 -5.61 3.88
C GLY A 50 -5.12 -6.52 5.11
N ALA A 51 -4.36 -6.15 6.14
CA ALA A 51 -4.28 -6.90 7.38
C ALA A 51 -5.62 -6.95 8.13
N MET A 52 -6.36 -5.84 8.17
CA MET A 52 -7.71 -5.79 8.76
C MET A 52 -8.70 -6.69 8.02
N LEU A 53 -8.66 -6.69 6.69
CA LEU A 53 -9.48 -7.59 5.89
C LEU A 53 -9.12 -9.06 6.16
N ALA A 54 -7.83 -9.38 6.23
CA ALA A 54 -7.37 -10.73 6.59
C ALA A 54 -7.82 -11.15 8.00
N ALA A 55 -7.71 -10.26 8.99
CA ALA A 55 -8.13 -10.56 10.36
C ALA A 55 -9.66 -10.71 10.51
N GLY A 56 -10.42 -9.94 9.74
CA GLY A 56 -11.88 -9.88 9.84
C GLY A 56 -12.62 -10.93 9.00
N LEU A 57 -12.11 -11.24 7.81
CA LEU A 57 -12.82 -12.03 6.80
C LEU A 57 -12.23 -13.43 6.57
N THR A 58 -11.04 -13.74 7.10
CA THR A 58 -10.45 -15.07 6.90
C THR A 58 -11.11 -16.12 7.80
N GLU A 59 -11.51 -17.23 7.18
CA GLU A 59 -11.99 -18.41 7.88
C GLU A 59 -10.81 -19.32 8.29
N GLY A 60 -10.94 -19.96 9.45
CA GLY A 60 -9.90 -20.82 10.02
C GLY A 60 -8.97 -20.12 11.02
N ALA A 61 -8.61 -20.86 12.07
CA ALA A 61 -7.87 -20.31 13.21
C ALA A 61 -6.50 -19.74 12.82
N LEU A 62 -5.76 -20.41 11.93
CA LEU A 62 -4.43 -19.97 11.50
C LEU A 62 -4.49 -18.67 10.69
N GLY A 63 -5.37 -18.60 9.69
CA GLY A 63 -5.49 -17.39 8.85
C GLY A 63 -5.91 -16.16 9.66
N LYS A 64 -6.84 -16.34 10.60
CA LYS A 64 -7.30 -15.27 11.49
C LYS A 64 -6.22 -14.79 12.44
N THR A 65 -5.45 -15.70 13.07
CA THR A 65 -4.36 -15.30 13.97
C THR A 65 -3.23 -14.60 13.23
N MET A 66 -2.89 -15.07 12.02
CA MET A 66 -1.91 -14.38 11.16
C MET A 66 -2.40 -12.98 10.76
N GLY A 67 -3.69 -12.81 10.46
CA GLY A 67 -4.28 -11.49 10.18
C GLY A 67 -4.16 -10.54 11.38
N VAL A 68 -4.43 -11.01 12.60
CA VAL A 68 -4.29 -10.19 13.82
C VAL A 68 -2.84 -9.80 14.07
N VAL A 69 -1.89 -10.72 13.88
CA VAL A 69 -0.45 -10.41 13.97
C VAL A 69 -0.06 -9.38 12.92
N ALA A 70 -0.54 -9.52 11.68
CA ALA A 70 -0.28 -8.56 10.61
C ALA A 70 -0.81 -7.16 10.95
N VAL A 71 -1.99 -7.04 11.58
CA VAL A 71 -2.52 -5.75 12.04
C VAL A 71 -1.62 -5.15 13.12
N ALA A 72 -1.20 -5.95 14.10
CA ALA A 72 -0.33 -5.49 15.18
C ALA A 72 1.02 -4.97 14.65
N LEU A 73 1.60 -5.66 13.66
CA LEU A 73 2.86 -5.25 13.02
C LEU A 73 2.69 -4.01 12.15
N ALA A 74 1.57 -3.87 11.43
CA ALA A 74 1.31 -2.72 10.56
C ALA A 74 0.96 -1.43 11.33
N ALA A 75 0.62 -1.52 12.61
CA ALA A 75 0.27 -0.39 13.46
C ALA A 75 1.49 0.34 14.08
N VAL A 76 2.70 -0.21 13.91
CA VAL A 76 3.98 0.33 14.42
C VAL A 76 4.70 1.06 13.30
#